data_AF-A0A5C4XYI7-F1
#
_entry.id   AF-A0A5C4XYI7-F1
#
_cell.length_a   1.000
_cell.length_b   1.000
_cell.length_c   1.000
_cell.angle_alpha   90.00
_cell.angle_beta   90.00
_cell.angle_gamma   90.00
#
_symmetry.space_group_name_H-M   'P 1'
#
loop_
_entity.id
_entity.type
_entity.pdbx_description
1 polymer ?
#
loop_
_entity_poly.entity_id
_entity_poly.type
_entity_poly.pdbx_seq_one_letter_code
_entity_poly.pdbx_strand_id
1 'polypeptide(L)'
;MKYLQDHWTGVLLLAGIGFIHFRDIPDKLDETAYLGWLYILLVAGCAAAGAWLLSSHWKNGYGLGLLISAGAIVFYVLTRTTGLPNAKDDIGNWAEPSGIIALILEVAFVVLSVIQLRRPAPAIQGINSAVH
;
A
#
# COMPACT_ATOMS: atom_id res chain seq x y z
N MET A 1 -22.17 -3.91 -17.38
CA MET A 1 -21.30 -3.35 -16.32
C MET A 1 -21.00 -4.39 -15.23
N LYS A 2 -20.54 -5.60 -15.59
CA LYS A 2 -20.48 -6.76 -14.66
C LYS A 2 -19.05 -7.11 -14.21
N TYR A 3 -18.09 -6.18 -14.37
CA TYR A 3 -16.65 -6.45 -14.23
C TYR A 3 -15.87 -5.44 -13.38
N LEU A 4 -16.51 -4.48 -12.70
CA LEU A 4 -15.85 -3.90 -11.53
C LEU A 4 -16.09 -4.87 -10.38
N GLN A 5 -15.09 -5.72 -10.10
CA GLN A 5 -14.97 -6.17 -8.72
C GLN A 5 -14.79 -4.91 -7.88
N ASP A 6 -15.67 -4.71 -6.91
CA ASP A 6 -15.62 -3.52 -6.06
C ASP A 6 -14.37 -3.58 -5.18
N HIS A 7 -13.29 -2.93 -5.64
CA HIS A 7 -11.99 -2.87 -4.96
C HIS A 7 -11.96 -1.85 -3.81
N TRP A 8 -13.13 -1.40 -3.34
CA TRP A 8 -13.30 -0.35 -2.33
C TRP A 8 -12.53 -0.63 -1.04
N THR A 9 -12.49 -1.89 -0.57
CA THR A 9 -11.68 -2.25 0.59
C THR A 9 -10.19 -1.93 0.37
N GLY A 10 -9.66 -2.25 -0.82
CA GLY A 10 -8.27 -1.92 -1.15
C GLY A 10 -8.04 -0.41 -1.25
N VAL A 11 -9.00 0.33 -1.83
CA VAL A 11 -8.94 1.79 -1.93
C VAL A 11 -8.96 2.44 -0.55
N LEU A 12 -9.85 2.01 0.35
CA LEU A 12 -9.95 2.53 1.71
C LEU A 12 -8.69 2.24 2.54
N LEU A 13 -8.11 1.05 2.39
CA LEU A 13 -6.84 0.72 3.03
C LEU A 13 -5.70 1.61 2.52
N LEU A 14 -5.55 1.78 1.20
CA LEU A 14 -4.52 2.66 0.63
C LEU A 14 -4.73 4.13 1.00
N ALA A 15 -5.98 4.58 1.07
CA ALA A 15 -6.31 5.92 1.52
C ALA A 15 -5.91 6.13 2.99
N GLY A 16 -6.16 5.15 3.86
CA GLY A 16 -5.74 5.18 5.27
C GLY A 16 -4.22 5.23 5.42
N ILE A 17 -3.50 4.34 4.71
CA ILE A 17 -2.02 4.32 4.70
C ILE A 17 -1.49 5.66 4.19
N GLY A 18 -1.97 6.12 3.03
CA GLY A 18 -1.54 7.38 2.45
C GLY A 18 -1.83 8.59 3.35
N PHE A 19 -2.96 8.59 4.07
CA PHE A 19 -3.29 9.67 4.99
C PHE A 19 -2.38 9.74 6.21
N ILE A 20 -2.08 8.60 6.84
CA ILE A 20 -1.18 8.55 8.00
C ILE A 20 0.20 9.07 7.60
N HIS A 21 0.78 8.53 6.53
CA HIS A 21 2.10 8.93 6.09
C HIS A 21 2.12 10.36 5.55
N PHE A 22 1.04 10.84 4.93
CA PHE A 22 0.95 12.24 4.52
C PHE A 22 1.08 13.20 5.71
N ARG A 23 0.45 12.87 6.84
CA ARG A 23 0.51 13.68 8.05
C ARG A 23 1.93 13.77 8.62
N ASP A 24 2.71 12.70 8.46
CA ASP A 24 4.06 12.59 9.03
C ASP A 24 5.14 13.26 8.15
N ILE A 25 4.83 13.67 6.92
CA ILE A 25 5.81 14.25 5.97
C ILE A 25 6.60 15.43 6.57
N PRO A 26 5.99 16.44 7.23
CA PRO A 26 6.75 17.57 7.77
C PRO A 26 7.80 17.13 8.79
N ASP A 27 7.40 16.32 9.76
CA ASP A 27 8.29 15.80 10.79
C ASP A 27 9.43 14.97 10.18
N LYS A 28 9.14 14.20 9.12
CA LYS A 28 10.16 13.39 8.43
C LYS A 28 11.09 14.20 7.54
N LEU A 29 10.65 15.33 6.97
CA LEU A 29 11.53 16.27 6.27
C LEU A 29 12.48 16.97 7.25
N ASP A 30 11.99 17.30 8.45
CA ASP A 30 12.78 17.92 9.52
C ASP A 30 13.78 16.95 10.16
N GLU A 31 13.41 15.67 10.30
CA GLU A 31 14.31 14.61 10.78
C GLU A 31 15.47 14.38 9.80
N THR A 32 15.15 14.05 8.55
CA THR A 32 16.13 13.99 7.46
C THR A 32 15.46 13.97 6.11
N ALA A 33 15.92 14.81 5.18
CA ALA A 33 15.26 15.07 3.91
C ALA A 33 14.88 13.81 3.11
N TYR A 34 15.69 12.75 3.15
CA TYR A 34 15.39 11.53 2.39
C TYR A 34 14.19 10.76 2.96
N LEU A 35 13.93 10.80 4.28
CA LEU A 35 12.74 10.18 4.86
C LEU A 35 11.48 10.90 4.41
N GLY A 36 11.50 12.23 4.41
CA GLY A 36 10.41 13.02 3.86
C GLY A 36 10.11 12.68 2.41
N TRP A 37 11.14 12.53 1.55
CA TRP A 37 10.95 12.09 0.17
C TRP A 37 10.39 10.67 0.04
N LEU A 38 10.84 9.73 0.88
CA LEU A 38 10.28 8.37 0.91
C LEU A 38 8.79 8.38 1.26
N TYR A 39 8.37 9.20 2.24
CA TYR A 39 6.98 9.36 2.61
C TYR A 39 6.15 10.01 1.49
N ILE A 40 6.67 11.06 0.84
CA ILE A 40 6.02 11.68 -0.33
C ILE A 40 5.81 10.65 -1.45
N LEU A 41 6.85 9.86 -1.78
CA LEU A 41 6.76 8.83 -2.82
C LEU A 41 5.78 7.73 -2.44
N LEU A 42 5.73 7.34 -1.16
CA LEU A 42 4.75 6.38 -0.65
C LEU A 42 3.32 6.91 -0.82
N VAL A 43 3.05 8.15 -0.42
CA VAL A 43 1.71 8.78 -0.54
C VAL A 43 1.29 8.87 -2.01
N ALA A 44 2.18 9.34 -2.89
CA ALA A 44 1.94 9.38 -4.32
C ALA A 44 1.71 7.98 -4.91
N GLY A 45 2.47 6.99 -4.45
CA GLY A 45 2.33 5.59 -4.81
C GLY A 45 0.99 4.99 -4.36
N CYS A 46 0.52 5.29 -3.15
CA CYS A 46 -0.80 4.90 -2.67
C CYS A 46 -1.92 5.51 -3.53
N ALA A 47 -1.81 6.78 -3.91
CA ALA A 47 -2.76 7.44 -4.79
C ALA A 47 -2.79 6.79 -6.19
N ALA A 48 -1.62 6.53 -6.78
CA ALA A 48 -1.50 5.86 -8.07
C ALA A 48 -2.06 4.42 -8.03
N ALA A 49 -1.72 3.66 -7.00
CA ALA A 49 -2.24 2.32 -6.78
C ALA A 49 -3.77 2.33 -6.63
N GLY A 50 -4.30 3.27 -5.85
CA GLY A 50 -5.75 3.46 -5.68
C GLY A 50 -6.46 3.81 -7.00
N ALA A 51 -5.88 4.70 -7.81
CA ALA A 51 -6.41 5.01 -9.13
C ALA A 51 -6.43 3.78 -10.06
N TRP A 52 -5.40 2.93 -10.02
CA TRP A 52 -5.41 1.67 -10.77
C TRP A 52 -6.44 0.67 -10.26
N LEU A 53 -6.68 0.57 -8.95
CA LEU A 53 -7.73 -0.27 -8.39
C LEU A 53 -9.14 0.12 -8.90
N LEU A 54 -9.35 1.39 -9.24
CA LEU A 54 -10.60 1.88 -9.82
C LEU A 54 -10.67 1.76 -11.36
N SER A 55 -9.70 1.08 -11.98
CA SER A 55 -9.58 0.94 -13.43
C SER A 55 -9.56 -0.54 -13.86
N SER A 56 -9.52 -0.79 -15.17
CA SER A 56 -9.28 -2.13 -15.73
C SER A 56 -7.90 -2.71 -15.35
N HIS A 57 -6.97 -1.88 -14.87
CA HIS A 57 -5.61 -2.27 -14.47
C HIS A 57 -5.47 -2.57 -12.97
N TRP A 58 -6.54 -3.01 -12.30
CA TRP A 58 -6.59 -3.24 -10.85
C TRP A 58 -5.46 -4.15 -10.31
N LYS A 59 -4.95 -5.10 -11.13
CA LYS A 59 -3.79 -5.93 -10.74
C LYS A 59 -2.52 -5.09 -10.53
N ASN A 60 -2.32 -4.04 -11.33
CA ASN A 60 -1.21 -3.10 -11.13
C ASN A 60 -1.40 -2.32 -9.82
N GLY A 61 -2.64 -1.97 -9.48
CA GLY A 61 -2.98 -1.34 -8.19
C GLY A 61 -2.58 -2.19 -7.00
N TYR A 62 -2.98 -3.47 -6.96
CA TYR A 62 -2.54 -4.37 -5.88
C TYR A 62 -1.04 -4.65 -5.93
N GLY A 63 -0.43 -4.77 -7.11
CA GLY A 63 1.01 -5.01 -7.25
C GLY A 63 1.84 -3.86 -6.68
N LEU A 64 1.52 -2.62 -7.05
CA LEU A 64 2.20 -1.43 -6.54
C LEU A 64 1.95 -1.24 -5.04
N GLY A 65 0.68 -1.32 -4.61
CA GLY A 65 0.35 -1.18 -3.20
C GLY A 65 1.00 -2.27 -2.32
N LEU A 66 1.12 -3.50 -2.83
CA LEU A 66 1.82 -4.58 -2.13
C LEU A 66 3.29 -4.24 -1.90
N LEU A 67 3.98 -3.73 -2.93
CA LEU A 67 5.37 -3.31 -2.83
C LEU A 67 5.53 -2.18 -1.79
N ILE A 68 4.64 -1.20 -1.84
CA ILE A 68 4.64 -0.06 -0.91
C ILE A 68 4.41 -0.51 0.53
N SER A 69 3.34 -1.27 0.80
CA SER A 69 3.01 -1.72 2.15
C SER A 69 4.05 -2.69 2.71
N ALA A 70 4.55 -3.63 1.90
CA ALA A 70 5.62 -4.52 2.34
C ALA A 70 6.92 -3.75 2.63
N GLY A 71 7.26 -2.77 1.79
CA GLY A 71 8.39 -1.87 2.02
C GLY A 71 8.24 -1.09 3.31
N ALA A 72 7.07 -0.49 3.56
CA ALA A 72 6.79 0.29 4.76
C ALA A 72 6.90 -0.57 6.05
N ILE A 73 6.38 -1.80 6.03
CA ILE A 73 6.55 -2.76 7.13
C ILE A 73 8.04 -3.03 7.42
N VAL A 74 8.85 -3.27 6.37
CA VAL A 74 10.30 -3.49 6.51
C VAL A 74 10.98 -2.25 7.09
N PHE A 75 10.67 -1.06 6.56
CA PHE A 75 11.23 0.20 7.06
C PHE A 75 10.83 0.47 8.51
N TYR A 76 9.58 0.18 8.89
CA TYR A 76 9.13 0.27 10.28
C TYR A 76 9.97 -0.64 11.19
N VAL A 77 10.17 -1.92 10.84
CA VAL A 77 11.03 -2.80 11.63
C VAL A 77 12.46 -2.26 11.72
N LEU A 78 13.01 -1.72 10.63
CA LEU A 78 14.35 -1.12 10.64
C LEU A 78 14.43 0.10 11.56
N THR A 79 13.46 1.02 11.54
CA THR A 79 13.46 2.19 12.44
C THR A 79 13.40 1.78 13.90
N ARG A 80 12.61 0.74 14.23
CA ARG A 80 12.46 0.26 15.62
C ARG A 80 13.61 -0.61 16.12
N THR A 81 14.47 -1.13 15.24
CA THR A 81 15.57 -2.04 15.61
C THR A 81 16.93 -1.36 15.48
N THR A 82 17.48 -1.30 14.28
CA THR A 82 18.81 -0.76 14.01
C THR A 82 18.79 0.75 13.77
N GLY A 83 17.61 1.32 13.52
CA GLY A 83 17.40 2.65 12.97
C GLY A 83 17.88 2.77 11.52
N LEU A 84 17.61 3.89 10.88
CA LEU A 84 18.03 4.21 9.50
C LEU A 84 19.23 5.18 9.50
N PRO A 85 19.91 5.40 8.37
CA PRO A 85 20.97 6.40 8.28
C PRO A 85 20.45 7.78 8.72
N ASN A 86 21.13 8.43 9.68
CA ASN A 86 20.73 9.75 10.22
C ASN A 86 19.31 9.82 10.82
N ALA A 87 18.72 8.67 11.22
CA ALA A 87 17.38 8.59 11.80
C ALA A 87 17.32 7.42 12.80
N LYS A 88 17.57 7.71 14.09
CA LYS A 88 17.74 6.72 15.16
C LYS A 88 16.80 6.92 16.35
N ASP A 89 16.03 8.00 16.37
CA ASP A 89 15.24 8.43 17.53
C ASP A 89 14.11 7.45 17.86
N ASP A 90 13.72 6.65 16.87
CA ASP A 90 12.61 5.71 16.93
C ASP A 90 12.98 4.28 17.36
N ILE A 91 14.25 4.03 17.70
CA ILE A 91 14.71 2.71 18.16
C ILE A 91 13.99 2.32 19.46
N GLY A 92 13.40 1.12 19.49
CA GLY A 92 12.65 0.61 20.64
C GLY A 92 11.24 1.20 20.82
N ASN A 93 10.86 2.22 20.04
CA ASN A 93 9.54 2.87 20.10
C ASN A 93 8.47 2.06 19.36
N TRP A 94 8.25 0.81 19.78
CA TRP A 94 7.26 -0.10 19.18
C TRP A 94 5.81 0.22 19.54
N ALA A 95 5.60 0.94 20.65
CA ALA A 95 4.28 1.26 21.19
C ALA A 95 3.67 2.54 20.59
N GLU A 96 4.34 3.15 19.61
CA GLU A 96 3.85 4.36 18.94
C GLU A 96 2.48 4.12 18.29
N PRO A 97 1.42 4.84 18.70
CA PRO A 97 0.06 4.57 18.23
C PRO A 97 -0.13 4.73 16.71
N SER A 98 0.44 5.79 16.12
CA SER A 98 0.38 6.03 14.66
C SER A 98 1.06 4.90 13.89
N GLY A 99 2.24 4.49 14.35
CA GLY A 99 3.00 3.37 13.77
C GLY A 99 2.24 2.04 13.83
N ILE A 100 1.59 1.72 14.95
CA ILE A 100 0.78 0.50 15.08
C ILE A 100 -0.42 0.52 14.12
N ILE A 101 -1.12 1.64 14.04
CA ILE A 101 -2.29 1.78 13.15
C ILE A 101 -1.86 1.63 11.69
N ALA A 102 -0.78 2.30 11.29
CA ALA A 102 -0.19 2.15 9.95
C ALA A 102 0.14 0.68 9.65
N LEU A 103 0.84 0.00 10.57
CA LEU A 103 1.26 -1.39 10.40
C LEU A 103 0.06 -2.34 10.21
N ILE A 104 -1.04 -2.12 10.95
CA ILE A 104 -2.27 -2.91 10.78
C ILE A 104 -2.85 -2.73 9.38
N LEU A 105 -2.93 -1.48 8.88
CA LEU A 105 -3.45 -1.20 7.55
C LEU A 105 -2.56 -1.79 6.45
N GLU A 106 -1.23 -1.67 6.60
CA GLU A 106 -0.25 -2.20 5.67
C GLU A 106 -0.32 -3.74 5.61
N VAL A 107 -0.37 -4.42 6.75
CA VAL A 107 -0.53 -5.89 6.81
C VAL A 107 -1.86 -6.32 6.18
N ALA A 108 -2.96 -5.62 6.50
CA ALA A 108 -4.26 -5.90 5.90
C ALA A 108 -4.23 -5.75 4.36
N PHE A 109 -3.57 -4.71 3.86
CA PHE A 109 -3.43 -4.49 2.42
C PHE A 109 -2.52 -5.54 1.75
N VAL A 110 -1.43 -5.95 2.40
CA VAL A 110 -0.55 -7.04 1.93
C VAL A 110 -1.34 -8.33 1.77
N VAL A 111 -2.09 -8.72 2.81
CA VAL A 111 -2.91 -9.95 2.79
C VAL A 111 -3.96 -9.88 1.68
N LEU A 112 -4.68 -8.76 1.58
CA LEU A 112 -5.68 -8.54 0.53
C LEU A 112 -5.04 -8.62 -0.87
N SER A 113 -3.89 -7.98 -1.06
CA SER A 113 -3.18 -8.00 -2.35
C SER A 113 -2.76 -9.39 -2.76
N VAL A 114 -2.21 -10.19 -1.84
CA VAL A 114 -1.82 -11.58 -2.11
C VAL A 114 -3.04 -12.41 -2.52
N ILE A 115 -4.18 -12.25 -1.83
CA ILE A 115 -5.42 -12.94 -2.19
C ILE A 115 -5.89 -12.53 -3.59
N GLN A 116 -5.92 -11.23 -3.88
CA GLN A 116 -6.47 -10.68 -5.11
C GLN A 116 -5.60 -10.98 -6.33
N LEU A 117 -4.28 -10.90 -6.20
CA LEU A 117 -3.33 -11.19 -7.28
C LEU A 117 -3.33 -12.67 -7.68
N ARG A 118 -3.71 -13.58 -6.77
CA ARG A 118 -3.87 -15.01 -7.06
C ARG A 118 -5.17 -15.35 -7.78
N ARG A 119 -6.11 -14.41 -7.93
CA ARG A 119 -7.39 -14.67 -8.62
C ARG A 119 -7.12 -14.87 -10.12
N PRO A 120 -7.57 -16.00 -10.71
CA PRO A 120 -7.44 -16.22 -12.14
C PRO A 120 -8.20 -15.13 -12.91
N ALA A 121 -7.66 -14.72 -14.06
CA ALA A 121 -8.41 -13.84 -14.95
C ALA A 121 -9.73 -14.55 -15.33
N PRO A 122 -10.86 -13.82 -15.43
CA PRO A 122 -12.09 -14.40 -15.95
C PRO A 122 -11.78 -15.08 -17.28
N ALA A 123 -12.06 -16.38 -17.39
CA ALA A 123 -11.97 -17.06 -18.66
C ALA A 123 -12.89 -16.32 -19.64
N ILE A 124 -12.36 -15.87 -20.78
CA ILE A 124 -13.18 -15.44 -21.91
C ILE A 124 -13.95 -16.70 -22.31
N GLN A 125 -15.18 -16.87 -21.80
CA GLN A 125 -16.03 -17.98 -22.18
C GLN A 125 -16.36 -17.76 -23.65
N GLY A 126 -15.71 -18.57 -24.50
CA GLY A 126 -15.62 -18.36 -25.93
C GLY A 126 -16.98 -18.22 -26.58
N ILE A 127 -17.04 -17.30 -27.55
CA ILE A 127 -18.15 -16.97 -28.43
C ILE A 127 -18.37 -18.13 -29.45
N ASN A 128 -18.42 -19.37 -28.99
CA ASN A 128 -18.52 -20.57 -29.84
C ASN A 128 -19.84 -21.33 -29.67
N SER A 129 -20.85 -20.74 -29.01
CA SER A 129 -22.17 -21.37 -28.83
C SER A 129 -23.24 -20.89 -29.82
N ALA A 130 -22.88 -20.12 -30.85
CA ALA A 130 -23.82 -19.53 -31.80
C ALA A 130 -23.84 -20.21 -33.19
N VAL A 131 -23.26 -21.40 -33.33
CA VAL A 131 -23.32 -22.18 -34.58
C VAL A 131 -23.69 -23.62 -34.26
N HIS A 132 -24.94 -23.87 -33.87
CA HIS A 132 -25.63 -25.15 -34.02
C HIS A 132 -27.14 -24.92 -33.97
#